data_AF-A0A943PUH3-F1
#
_entry.id   AF-A0A943PUH3-F1
#
_cell.length_a   1.000
_cell.length_b   1.000
_cell.length_c   1.000
_cell.angle_alpha   90.00
_cell.angle_beta   90.00
_cell.angle_gamma   90.00
#
_symmetry.space_group_name_H-M   'P 1'
#
loop_
_entity.id
_entity.type
_entity.pdbx_description
1 polymer ?
#
loop_
_entity_poly.entity_id
_entity_poly.type
_entity_poly.pdbx_seq_one_letter_code
_entity_poly.pdbx_strand_id
1 'polypeptide(L)'
;MKKFKNLIAFILIISIILGFNIPTYSKEINQITVNNTSAKVLQVLDGDTIKVMLPNNNTSYVKLKGIDAKGFDDSYEYLTNTLLGQNVTLINDGNSYNGGKFNYMLVYCNGRNINNEMVSNGYAVIDTKQDKGGTYNSLLQSQNTAKQDLTGMWRFEDDNYSSIIGSSSGNITQTNDKININTATKEQLEKLLKDVSSDLAKEIVKYREKNPFSNIQEIKFVKGFTKKIYDQNKHALTVCTNINTANEFELKTLNDLSDENIQKILNKRYEKDFKNISQLSSIIPKSDYNKISDYISVEDTTNIDISKSSSRANISLSNKSRLTNADVPYSFADDIIAYRKNGYTYKTLMELSKLGTNNITEQDIHYLEDNLNIFIDLNTDNIDELTSIFDKTTAEKIKDKNLSEKSDLKNIISLSEYEKVKDVVYVHKNKDEYININTATKEQMYEQKISTNQTYHIIQKRPIRQPAQLPLDVSDINNKISLYTNINTASKTELLSLNNGINSLLIDNIIKYREQDNFGSLEEIEEFFKANNASDVYDKIKSYIVIR
;
A
#
# COMPACT_ATOMS: atom_id res chain seq x y z
N MET A 1 -29.31 24.77 -73.87
CA MET A 1 -29.78 24.92 -72.46
C MET A 1 -29.53 23.66 -71.63
N LYS A 2 -28.27 23.21 -71.53
CA LYS A 2 -27.84 22.05 -70.73
C LYS A 2 -26.89 22.41 -69.57
N LYS A 3 -26.71 23.72 -69.29
CA LYS A 3 -25.89 24.23 -68.17
C LYS A 3 -26.70 24.74 -66.96
N PHE A 4 -28.03 24.62 -66.97
CA PHE A 4 -28.89 25.18 -65.91
C PHE A 4 -29.70 24.14 -65.11
N LYS A 5 -29.56 22.84 -65.42
CA LYS A 5 -30.25 21.77 -64.67
C LYS A 5 -29.44 21.19 -63.51
N ASN A 6 -28.13 21.42 -63.45
CA ASN A 6 -27.29 20.97 -62.33
C ASN A 6 -27.19 21.99 -61.18
N LEU A 7 -27.76 23.20 -61.33
CA LEU A 7 -27.79 24.20 -60.24
C LEU A 7 -29.02 24.04 -59.34
N ILE A 8 -30.12 23.49 -59.87
CA ILE A 8 -31.40 23.35 -59.15
C ILE A 8 -31.43 22.06 -58.30
N ALA A 9 -30.63 21.05 -58.64
CA ALA A 9 -30.44 19.86 -57.79
C ALA A 9 -29.49 20.10 -56.60
N PHE A 10 -28.70 21.18 -56.59
CA PHE A 10 -27.77 21.49 -55.50
C PHE A 10 -28.39 22.40 -54.42
N ILE A 11 -29.45 23.13 -54.75
CA ILE A 11 -30.12 24.06 -53.81
C ILE A 11 -31.26 23.37 -53.03
N LEU A 12 -31.75 22.22 -53.52
CA LEU A 12 -32.80 21.43 -52.85
C LEU A 12 -32.27 20.39 -51.84
N ILE A 13 -30.95 20.16 -51.77
CA ILE A 13 -30.31 19.37 -50.69
C ILE A 13 -29.80 20.28 -49.53
N ILE A 14 -29.71 21.59 -49.74
CA ILE A 14 -29.30 22.56 -48.68
C ILE A 14 -30.51 23.09 -47.88
N SER A 15 -31.74 22.83 -48.34
CA SER A 15 -32.96 23.39 -47.71
C SER A 15 -33.64 22.46 -46.69
N ILE A 16 -33.04 21.30 -46.38
CA ILE A 16 -33.49 20.38 -45.32
C ILE A 16 -32.64 20.53 -44.03
N ILE A 17 -31.63 21.42 -44.01
CA ILE A 17 -30.79 21.68 -42.82
C ILE A 17 -31.27 22.92 -42.02
N LEU A 18 -32.28 23.65 -42.50
CA LEU A 18 -32.80 24.85 -41.83
C LEU A 18 -34.21 24.63 -41.29
N GLY A 19 -34.31 23.76 -40.28
CA GLY A 19 -35.50 23.58 -39.45
C GLY A 19 -35.37 24.30 -38.10
N PHE A 20 -36.17 25.34 -37.93
CA PHE A 20 -36.72 25.90 -36.68
C PHE A 20 -35.79 26.21 -35.49
N ASN A 21 -35.82 27.49 -35.07
CA ASN A 21 -35.94 27.80 -33.64
C ASN A 21 -36.92 28.97 -33.44
N ILE A 22 -38.09 28.63 -32.89
CA ILE A 22 -39.07 29.56 -32.34
C ILE A 22 -38.48 30.12 -31.05
N PRO A 23 -38.55 31.44 -30.77
CA PRO A 23 -38.16 31.98 -29.47
C PRO A 23 -39.26 31.62 -28.47
N THR A 24 -39.20 30.42 -27.90
CA THR A 24 -39.92 30.11 -26.67
C THR A 24 -39.19 30.82 -25.53
N TYR A 25 -39.91 31.75 -24.91
CA TYR A 25 -39.60 32.34 -23.62
C TYR A 25 -39.63 31.21 -22.58
N SER A 26 -38.54 30.43 -22.51
CA SER A 26 -38.24 29.68 -21.31
C SER A 26 -37.69 30.69 -20.33
N LYS A 27 -38.41 30.85 -19.21
CA LYS A 27 -37.96 31.46 -17.96
C LYS A 27 -36.44 31.36 -17.89
N GLU A 28 -35.78 32.46 -17.55
CA GLU A 28 -34.43 32.43 -16.98
C GLU A 28 -34.36 31.30 -15.96
N ILE A 29 -33.96 30.11 -16.42
CA ILE A 29 -33.29 29.17 -15.56
C ILE A 29 -32.00 29.90 -15.39
N ASN A 30 -31.91 30.63 -14.27
CA ASN A 30 -30.68 31.12 -13.72
C ASN A 30 -29.60 30.17 -14.21
N GLN A 31 -28.71 30.65 -15.08
CA GLN A 31 -27.43 29.99 -15.22
C GLN A 31 -26.92 29.99 -13.79
N ILE A 32 -27.18 28.90 -13.05
CA ILE A 32 -26.43 28.53 -11.88
C ILE A 32 -25.04 28.63 -12.46
N THR A 33 -24.36 29.69 -12.09
CA THR A 33 -23.02 29.94 -12.56
C THR A 33 -22.27 28.81 -11.91
N VAL A 34 -22.20 27.68 -12.61
CA VAL A 34 -21.61 26.46 -12.09
C VAL A 34 -20.15 26.83 -12.06
N ASN A 35 -19.71 27.29 -10.89
CA ASN A 35 -18.38 27.81 -10.68
C ASN A 35 -17.44 26.61 -10.66
N ASN A 36 -17.18 26.10 -11.86
CA ASN A 36 -16.29 24.98 -12.10
C ASN A 36 -14.88 25.46 -11.80
N THR A 37 -14.30 24.91 -10.75
CA THR A 37 -12.95 25.28 -10.35
C THR A 37 -12.05 24.07 -10.56
N SER A 38 -11.07 24.20 -11.46
CA SER A 38 -10.01 23.21 -11.56
C SER A 38 -9.11 23.32 -10.33
N ALA A 39 -8.80 22.19 -9.70
CA ALA A 39 -7.96 22.16 -8.53
C ALA A 39 -7.09 20.91 -8.53
N LYS A 40 -5.87 21.01 -7.97
CA LYS A 40 -5.01 19.83 -7.78
C LYS A 40 -5.26 19.25 -6.41
N VAL A 41 -5.54 17.95 -6.31
CA VAL A 41 -5.69 17.29 -5.02
C VAL A 41 -4.32 17.14 -4.37
N LEU A 42 -4.15 17.80 -3.23
CA LEU A 42 -2.91 17.77 -2.45
C LEU A 42 -2.91 16.66 -1.41
N GLN A 43 -4.09 16.32 -0.89
CA GLN A 43 -4.25 15.37 0.21
C GLN A 43 -5.66 14.80 0.20
N VAL A 44 -5.81 13.54 0.59
CA VAL A 44 -7.08 12.94 1.01
C VAL A 44 -7.05 12.89 2.53
N LEU A 45 -8.06 13.45 3.20
CA LEU A 45 -8.10 13.56 4.67
C LEU A 45 -8.80 12.37 5.31
N ASP A 46 -9.89 11.92 4.70
CA ASP A 46 -10.68 10.78 5.14
C ASP A 46 -11.46 10.22 3.93
N GLY A 47 -12.38 9.30 4.18
CA GLY A 47 -13.18 8.66 3.13
C GLY A 47 -14.13 9.59 2.38
N ASP A 48 -14.31 10.85 2.76
CA ASP A 48 -15.19 11.79 2.03
C ASP A 48 -14.65 13.23 1.93
N THR A 49 -13.40 13.49 2.32
CA THR A 49 -12.84 14.84 2.41
C THR A 49 -11.43 14.90 1.79
N ILE A 50 -11.19 15.92 0.96
CA ILE A 50 -9.92 16.15 0.26
C ILE A 50 -9.43 17.59 0.48
N LYS A 51 -8.10 17.79 0.46
CA LYS A 51 -7.47 19.13 0.39
C LYS A 51 -7.02 19.36 -1.04
N VAL A 52 -7.32 20.54 -1.55
CA VAL A 52 -7.00 20.92 -2.93
C VAL A 52 -6.23 22.23 -2.98
N MET A 53 -5.39 22.38 -3.99
CA MET A 53 -4.80 23.64 -4.42
C MET A 53 -5.66 24.25 -5.51
N LEU A 54 -6.20 25.43 -5.24
CA LEU A 54 -6.96 26.22 -6.20
C LEU A 54 -6.01 26.92 -7.19
N PRO A 55 -6.51 27.44 -8.34
CA PRO A 55 -5.67 28.10 -9.34
C PRO A 55 -4.92 29.34 -8.84
N ASN A 56 -5.40 29.94 -7.75
CA ASN A 56 -4.76 31.07 -7.08
C ASN A 56 -3.69 30.66 -6.05
N ASN A 57 -3.27 29.38 -6.06
CA ASN A 57 -2.34 28.75 -5.10
C ASN A 57 -2.81 28.70 -3.64
N ASN A 58 -4.04 29.10 -3.35
CA ASN A 58 -4.62 28.91 -2.03
C ASN A 58 -5.09 27.46 -1.87
N THR A 59 -5.07 26.96 -0.63
CA THR A 59 -5.61 25.64 -0.32
C THR A 59 -7.03 25.72 0.19
N SER A 60 -7.86 24.75 -0.18
CA SER A 60 -9.23 24.59 0.33
C SER A 60 -9.46 23.16 0.79
N TYR A 61 -10.26 22.97 1.84
CA TYR A 61 -10.80 21.66 2.19
C TYR A 61 -12.13 21.47 1.46
N VAL A 62 -12.26 20.37 0.74
CA VAL A 62 -13.43 20.01 -0.03
C VAL A 62 -14.00 18.73 0.55
N LYS A 63 -15.25 18.77 0.99
CA LYS A 63 -15.99 17.56 1.39
C LYS A 63 -16.84 17.12 0.20
N LEU A 64 -16.78 15.84 -0.14
CA LEU A 64 -17.52 15.26 -1.25
C LEU A 64 -19.01 15.38 -0.92
N LYS A 65 -19.70 16.21 -1.70
CA LYS A 65 -21.11 16.49 -1.51
C LYS A 65 -21.99 15.25 -1.68
N GLY A 66 -22.96 15.10 -0.79
CA GLY A 66 -24.02 14.11 -0.83
C GLY A 66 -23.65 12.71 -0.32
N ILE A 67 -22.42 12.52 0.18
CA ILE A 67 -21.93 11.21 0.64
C ILE A 67 -21.33 11.30 2.05
N ASP A 68 -21.36 10.19 2.77
CA ASP A 68 -20.73 9.97 4.08
C ASP A 68 -20.03 8.60 4.05
N ALA A 69 -18.71 8.59 4.22
CA ALA A 69 -17.91 7.37 4.16
C ALA A 69 -17.98 6.51 5.42
N LYS A 70 -18.62 6.98 6.50
CA LYS A 70 -18.79 6.25 7.77
C LYS A 70 -17.50 5.72 8.40
N GLY A 71 -16.33 6.27 8.02
CA GLY A 71 -15.03 5.79 8.47
C GLY A 71 -14.67 4.40 7.94
N PHE A 72 -15.20 4.00 6.78
CA PHE A 72 -14.85 2.75 6.13
C PHE A 72 -13.44 2.83 5.51
N ASP A 73 -12.55 1.89 5.87
CA ASP A 73 -11.11 1.92 5.54
C ASP A 73 -10.88 1.98 4.01
N ASP A 74 -11.63 1.17 3.25
CA ASP A 74 -11.50 1.09 1.78
C ASP A 74 -11.88 2.42 1.08
N SER A 75 -12.63 3.29 1.73
CA SER A 75 -13.04 4.60 1.21
C SER A 75 -11.89 5.59 1.12
N TYR A 76 -11.05 5.62 2.15
CA TYR A 76 -9.84 6.44 2.17
C TYR A 76 -8.83 5.94 1.13
N GLU A 77 -8.66 4.62 1.05
CA GLU A 77 -7.77 3.98 0.08
C GLU A 77 -8.21 4.29 -1.36
N TYR A 78 -9.50 4.11 -1.66
CA TYR A 78 -10.04 4.39 -3.00
C TYR A 78 -9.87 5.86 -3.39
N LEU A 79 -10.20 6.82 -2.52
CA LEU A 79 -10.00 8.25 -2.80
C LEU A 79 -8.51 8.57 -2.97
N THR A 80 -7.63 7.97 -2.17
CA THR A 80 -6.18 8.19 -2.26
C THR A 80 -5.64 7.71 -3.61
N ASN A 81 -5.96 6.48 -3.99
CA ASN A 81 -5.52 5.89 -5.26
C ASN A 81 -6.13 6.62 -6.48
N THR A 82 -7.36 7.14 -6.35
CA THR A 82 -8.09 7.76 -7.45
C THR A 82 -7.80 9.24 -7.62
N LEU A 83 -7.60 9.98 -6.52
CA LEU A 83 -7.56 11.45 -6.52
C LEU A 83 -6.19 12.04 -6.18
N LEU A 84 -5.34 11.40 -5.37
CA LEU A 84 -4.13 12.04 -4.85
C LEU A 84 -3.21 12.48 -6.00
N GLY A 85 -2.82 13.77 -5.99
CA GLY A 85 -1.97 14.36 -7.02
C GLY A 85 -2.65 14.61 -8.37
N GLN A 86 -3.90 14.18 -8.56
CA GLN A 86 -4.66 14.38 -9.79
C GLN A 86 -5.24 15.79 -9.86
N ASN A 87 -5.51 16.26 -11.08
CA ASN A 87 -6.31 17.46 -11.32
C ASN A 87 -7.79 17.07 -11.32
N VAL A 88 -8.58 17.76 -10.51
CA VAL A 88 -10.02 17.55 -10.37
C VAL A 88 -10.79 18.79 -10.76
N THR A 89 -12.00 18.58 -11.28
CA THR A 89 -12.98 19.65 -11.47
C THR A 89 -13.93 19.66 -10.29
N LEU A 90 -13.95 20.78 -9.56
CA LEU A 90 -14.86 21.02 -8.44
C LEU A 90 -16.09 21.76 -8.95
N ILE A 91 -17.26 21.20 -8.66
CA ILE A 91 -18.54 21.73 -9.09
C ILE A 91 -19.38 22.08 -7.87
N ASN A 92 -19.74 23.37 -7.78
CA ASN A 92 -20.77 23.86 -6.87
C ASN A 92 -22.12 23.80 -7.59
N ASP A 93 -23.03 22.95 -7.12
CA ASP A 93 -24.33 22.72 -7.76
C ASP A 93 -25.42 23.76 -7.38
N GLY A 94 -25.04 24.85 -6.72
CA GLY A 94 -25.92 25.98 -6.41
C GLY A 94 -26.40 26.04 -4.96
N ASN A 95 -26.28 24.98 -4.17
CA ASN A 95 -26.61 25.00 -2.74
C ASN A 95 -25.32 24.99 -1.91
N SER A 96 -24.79 26.19 -1.65
CA SER A 96 -23.59 26.37 -0.83
C SER A 96 -23.95 26.20 0.65
N TYR A 97 -23.71 25.01 1.20
CA TYR A 97 -23.62 24.86 2.64
C TYR A 97 -22.22 25.30 3.09
N ASN A 98 -22.10 26.54 3.57
CA ASN A 98 -20.87 27.04 4.19
C ASN A 98 -20.81 26.56 5.64
N GLY A 99 -20.47 25.28 5.83
CA GLY A 99 -20.23 24.65 7.13
C GLY A 99 -18.87 25.00 7.75
N GLY A 100 -18.46 26.26 7.72
CA GLY A 100 -17.17 26.69 8.27
C GLY A 100 -15.96 26.36 7.38
N LYS A 101 -15.10 25.43 7.80
CA LYS A 101 -13.78 25.13 7.18
C LYS A 101 -13.88 24.36 5.84
N PHE A 102 -15.01 23.70 5.57
CA PHE A 102 -15.18 22.76 4.45
C PHE A 102 -16.11 23.30 3.37
N ASN A 103 -15.68 23.17 2.11
CA ASN A 103 -16.47 23.47 0.92
C ASN A 103 -17.09 22.18 0.37
N TYR A 104 -18.42 22.08 0.37
CA TYR A 104 -19.12 20.90 -0.15
C TYR A 104 -19.25 20.97 -1.66
N MET A 105 -18.57 20.07 -2.38
CA MET A 105 -18.48 20.10 -3.85
C MET A 105 -18.68 18.70 -4.45
N LEU A 106 -19.15 18.66 -5.69
CA LEU A 106 -18.99 17.48 -6.54
C LEU A 106 -17.57 17.46 -7.11
N VAL A 107 -16.94 16.29 -7.09
CA VAL A 107 -15.55 16.10 -7.50
C VAL A 107 -15.51 15.21 -8.73
N TYR A 108 -14.97 15.75 -9.82
CA TYR A 108 -14.76 15.02 -11.05
C TYR A 108 -13.27 14.82 -11.33
N CYS A 109 -12.86 13.59 -11.64
CA CYS A 109 -11.49 13.27 -12.05
C CYS A 109 -11.51 12.57 -13.40
N ASN A 110 -10.84 13.13 -14.41
CA ASN A 110 -10.83 12.60 -15.79
C ASN A 110 -12.25 12.36 -16.35
N GLY A 111 -13.20 13.27 -16.07
CA GLY A 111 -14.59 13.17 -16.51
C GLY A 111 -15.48 12.22 -15.68
N ARG A 112 -14.91 11.51 -14.69
CA ARG A 112 -15.64 10.58 -13.83
C ARG A 112 -16.15 11.27 -12.56
N ASN A 113 -17.40 11.00 -12.16
CA ASN A 113 -18.00 11.54 -10.95
C ASN A 113 -17.60 10.70 -9.73
N ILE A 114 -16.64 11.18 -8.96
CA ILE A 114 -16.06 10.41 -7.86
C ILE A 114 -17.04 10.26 -6.71
N ASN A 115 -17.89 11.25 -6.45
CA ASN A 115 -18.96 11.12 -5.45
C ASN A 115 -19.88 9.94 -5.79
N ASN A 116 -20.18 9.74 -7.08
CA ASN A 116 -21.01 8.63 -7.52
C ASN A 116 -20.29 7.28 -7.42
N GLU A 117 -19.03 7.20 -7.87
CA GLU A 117 -18.23 5.97 -7.79
C GLU A 117 -18.01 5.50 -6.35
N MET A 118 -17.82 6.45 -5.42
CA MET A 118 -17.76 6.16 -3.98
C MET A 118 -19.00 5.42 -3.49
N VAL A 119 -20.18 5.85 -3.93
CA VAL A 119 -21.43 5.21 -3.52
C VAL A 119 -21.66 3.89 -4.27
N SER A 120 -21.37 3.81 -5.57
CA SER A 120 -21.60 2.60 -6.37
C SER A 120 -20.72 1.42 -5.96
N ASN A 121 -19.51 1.69 -5.48
CA ASN A 121 -18.58 0.65 -5.02
C ASN A 121 -18.76 0.31 -3.53
N GLY A 122 -19.73 0.91 -2.85
CA GLY A 122 -19.96 0.71 -1.42
C GLY A 122 -18.87 1.33 -0.54
N TYR A 123 -18.20 2.40 -0.99
CA TYR A 123 -17.25 3.17 -0.20
C TYR A 123 -17.91 4.35 0.54
N ALA A 124 -19.15 4.71 0.21
CA ALA A 124 -19.89 5.70 0.96
C ALA A 124 -21.39 5.44 0.91
N VAL A 125 -22.09 5.94 1.92
CA VAL A 125 -23.56 6.04 1.93
C VAL A 125 -23.98 7.46 1.57
N ILE A 126 -25.24 7.64 1.20
CA ILE A 126 -25.83 8.96 1.00
C ILE A 126 -25.88 9.68 2.35
N ASP A 127 -25.32 10.89 2.40
CA ASP A 127 -25.45 11.73 3.57
C ASP A 127 -26.83 12.42 3.57
N THR A 128 -27.74 11.95 4.41
CA THR A 128 -29.10 12.48 4.55
C THR A 128 -29.17 13.83 5.25
N LYS A 129 -28.06 14.29 5.85
CA LYS A 129 -27.96 15.60 6.50
C LYS A 129 -27.64 16.73 5.52
N GLN A 130 -27.17 16.39 4.32
CA GLN A 130 -26.85 17.36 3.28
C GLN A 130 -28.07 17.68 2.40
N ASP A 131 -28.10 18.91 1.89
CA ASP A 131 -29.21 19.41 1.08
C ASP A 131 -29.33 18.61 -0.24
N LYS A 132 -30.56 18.29 -0.64
CA LYS A 132 -30.86 17.37 -1.77
C LYS A 132 -30.66 18.09 -3.11
N GLY A 133 -29.40 18.31 -3.47
CA GLY A 133 -28.97 18.91 -4.74
C GLY A 133 -29.23 18.03 -5.96
N GLY A 134 -28.84 18.51 -7.14
CA GLY A 134 -29.16 17.89 -8.44
C GLY A 134 -28.60 16.47 -8.66
N THR A 135 -27.64 16.02 -7.84
CA THR A 135 -27.02 14.68 -7.91
C THR A 135 -27.67 13.65 -6.99
N TYR A 136 -28.62 14.03 -6.13
CA TYR A 136 -29.22 13.15 -5.14
C TYR A 136 -29.84 11.87 -5.75
N ASN A 137 -30.59 12.00 -6.86
CA ASN A 137 -31.21 10.85 -7.52
C ASN A 137 -30.18 9.87 -8.12
N SER A 138 -29.06 10.40 -8.64
CA SER A 138 -27.97 9.60 -9.18
C SER A 138 -27.22 8.86 -8.07
N LEU A 139 -26.99 9.50 -6.92
CA LEU A 139 -26.42 8.84 -5.74
C LEU A 139 -27.36 7.78 -5.15
N LEU A 140 -28.67 8.05 -5.16
CA LEU A 140 -29.69 7.08 -4.72
C LEU A 140 -29.69 5.81 -5.57
N GLN A 141 -29.57 5.96 -6.89
CA GLN A 141 -29.44 4.81 -7.79
C GLN A 141 -28.15 4.01 -7.51
N SER A 142 -27.00 4.69 -7.42
CA SER A 142 -25.72 4.03 -7.14
C SER A 142 -25.71 3.30 -5.80
N GLN A 143 -26.37 3.85 -4.78
CA GLN A 143 -26.45 3.19 -3.48
C GLN A 143 -27.30 1.93 -3.54
N ASN A 144 -28.41 1.95 -4.29
CA ASN A 144 -29.25 0.78 -4.45
C ASN A 144 -28.53 -0.34 -5.22
N THR A 145 -27.72 0.01 -6.21
CA THR A 145 -26.86 -0.96 -6.92
C THR A 145 -25.80 -1.56 -5.98
N ALA A 146 -25.08 -0.72 -5.22
CA ALA A 146 -24.06 -1.20 -4.28
C ALA A 146 -24.63 -2.15 -3.21
N LYS A 147 -25.87 -1.89 -2.76
CA LYS A 147 -26.62 -2.78 -1.86
C LYS A 147 -27.01 -4.10 -2.51
N GLN A 148 -27.49 -4.06 -3.75
CA GLN A 148 -27.87 -5.27 -4.50
C GLN A 148 -26.65 -6.16 -4.77
N ASP A 149 -25.50 -5.55 -5.03
CA ASP A 149 -24.26 -6.23 -5.39
C ASP A 149 -23.40 -6.62 -4.18
N LEU A 150 -23.83 -6.27 -2.96
CA LEU A 150 -23.08 -6.49 -1.71
C LEU A 150 -21.63 -5.99 -1.79
N THR A 151 -21.42 -4.80 -2.37
CA THR A 151 -20.08 -4.23 -2.56
C THR A 151 -19.66 -3.34 -1.39
N GLY A 152 -18.35 -3.24 -1.15
CA GLY A 152 -17.78 -2.39 -0.10
C GLY A 152 -18.41 -2.63 1.27
N MET A 153 -18.93 -1.58 1.91
CA MET A 153 -19.55 -1.65 3.23
C MET A 153 -20.83 -2.50 3.29
N TRP A 154 -21.49 -2.74 2.15
CA TRP A 154 -22.72 -3.54 2.07
C TRP A 154 -22.45 -5.05 2.17
N ARG A 155 -21.20 -5.51 1.96
CA ARG A 155 -20.79 -6.92 2.12
C ARG A 155 -20.87 -7.42 3.57
N PHE A 156 -21.03 -6.49 4.52
CA PHE A 156 -21.10 -6.76 5.95
C PHE A 156 -22.52 -6.59 6.52
N GLU A 157 -23.53 -6.25 5.69
CA GLU A 157 -24.90 -6.02 6.18
C GLU A 157 -25.68 -7.32 6.49
N ASP A 158 -25.25 -8.49 6.01
CA ASP A 158 -25.96 -9.77 6.23
C ASP A 158 -25.59 -10.50 7.53
N ASP A 159 -24.52 -10.07 8.23
CA ASP A 159 -24.12 -10.68 9.51
C ASP A 159 -24.58 -9.83 10.70
N ASN A 160 -25.89 -9.84 10.96
CA ASN A 160 -26.48 -9.69 12.30
C ASN A 160 -25.93 -8.57 13.23
N TYR A 161 -25.40 -7.47 12.68
CA TYR A 161 -24.79 -6.39 13.47
C TYR A 161 -25.84 -5.38 13.96
N SER A 162 -27.02 -5.35 13.34
CA SER A 162 -28.12 -4.45 13.70
C SER A 162 -29.05 -4.96 14.80
N SER A 163 -28.98 -6.25 15.18
CA SER A 163 -29.86 -6.84 16.21
C SER A 163 -29.30 -6.75 17.64
N ILE A 164 -28.00 -6.47 17.81
CA ILE A 164 -27.35 -6.36 19.12
C ILE A 164 -27.41 -4.93 19.70
N ILE A 165 -27.63 -3.90 18.86
CA ILE A 165 -27.73 -2.51 19.33
C ILE A 165 -29.14 -2.18 19.87
N GLY A 166 -30.13 -3.07 19.67
CA GLY A 166 -31.53 -2.81 20.01
C GLY A 166 -31.99 -3.21 21.41
N SER A 167 -31.22 -3.98 22.20
CA SER A 167 -31.72 -4.52 23.48
C SER A 167 -30.62 -4.91 24.47
N SER A 168 -29.84 -3.94 24.91
CA SER A 168 -29.25 -3.97 26.26
C SER A 168 -28.86 -2.57 26.67
N SER A 169 -29.72 -1.96 27.48
CA SER A 169 -29.49 -0.72 28.18
C SER A 169 -28.23 -0.82 29.05
N GLY A 170 -27.14 -0.23 28.58
CA GLY A 170 -25.90 -0.02 29.33
C GLY A 170 -25.03 0.95 28.54
N ASN A 171 -25.01 2.21 28.96
CA ASN A 171 -24.32 3.33 28.33
C ASN A 171 -22.92 2.95 27.77
N ILE A 172 -22.79 2.86 26.45
CA ILE A 172 -21.52 3.02 25.75
C ILE A 172 -21.66 4.23 24.85
N THR A 173 -21.40 5.41 25.40
CA THR A 173 -20.93 6.56 24.63
C THR A 173 -19.70 6.10 23.86
N GLN A 174 -19.78 6.09 22.53
CA GLN A 174 -18.63 5.84 21.65
C GLN A 174 -17.69 7.04 21.79
N THR A 175 -16.75 6.99 22.73
CA THR A 175 -15.81 8.08 22.97
C THR A 175 -14.65 7.97 21.98
N ASN A 176 -14.26 9.08 21.36
CA ASN A 176 -13.16 9.18 20.40
C ASN A 176 -11.79 9.19 21.13
N ASP A 177 -11.68 8.37 22.17
CA ASP A 177 -10.64 8.41 23.18
C ASP A 177 -9.40 7.64 22.69
N LYS A 178 -8.34 8.39 22.37
CA LYS A 178 -7.03 7.81 21.99
C LYS A 178 -6.10 7.72 23.18
N ILE A 179 -5.22 6.72 23.16
CA ILE A 179 -4.18 6.48 24.13
C ILE A 179 -2.80 6.62 23.48
N ASN A 180 -1.95 7.48 24.05
CA ASN A 180 -0.59 7.63 23.60
C ASN A 180 0.29 6.50 24.15
N ILE A 181 0.61 5.50 23.33
CA ILE A 181 1.29 4.27 23.77
C ILE A 181 2.73 4.49 24.24
N ASN A 182 3.34 5.64 23.92
CA ASN A 182 4.67 6.01 24.41
C ASN A 182 4.65 6.56 25.84
N THR A 183 3.51 7.08 26.30
CA THR A 183 3.45 7.89 27.53
C THR A 183 2.38 7.42 28.51
N ALA A 184 1.37 6.68 28.06
CA ALA A 184 0.28 6.19 28.90
C ALA A 184 0.78 5.30 30.04
N THR A 185 0.19 5.42 31.22
CA THR A 185 0.52 4.55 32.36
C THR A 185 0.08 3.12 32.12
N LYS A 186 0.65 2.20 32.89
CA LYS A 186 0.26 0.79 32.87
C LYS A 186 -1.25 0.64 33.15
N GLU A 187 -1.76 1.35 34.14
CA GLU A 187 -3.16 1.36 34.53
C GLU A 187 -4.08 1.91 33.43
N GLN A 188 -3.63 2.94 32.71
CA GLN A 188 -4.33 3.47 31.53
C GLN A 188 -4.37 2.44 30.40
N LEU A 189 -3.25 1.77 30.09
CA LEU A 189 -3.20 0.72 29.06
C LEU A 189 -4.16 -0.43 29.37
N GLU A 190 -4.18 -0.91 30.62
CA GLU A 190 -5.07 -1.98 31.08
C GLU A 190 -6.55 -1.62 30.99
N LYS A 191 -6.90 -0.40 31.41
CA LYS A 191 -8.29 0.03 31.51
C LYS A 191 -8.91 0.29 30.13
N LEU A 192 -8.10 0.71 29.16
CA LEU A 192 -8.57 1.33 27.93
C LEU A 192 -8.40 0.43 26.72
N LEU A 193 -7.43 -0.47 26.74
CA LEU A 193 -7.22 -1.43 25.67
C LEU A 193 -7.94 -2.74 26.00
N LYS A 194 -8.80 -3.17 25.07
CA LYS A 194 -9.50 -4.45 25.15
C LYS A 194 -8.48 -5.59 25.12
N ASP A 195 -8.70 -6.60 25.95
CA ASP A 195 -7.87 -7.80 26.05
C ASP A 195 -6.38 -7.52 26.40
N VAL A 196 -6.08 -6.37 27.02
CA VAL A 196 -4.75 -6.06 27.56
C VAL A 196 -4.73 -6.31 29.07
N SER A 197 -4.04 -7.37 29.48
CA SER A 197 -3.85 -7.71 30.89
C SER A 197 -2.77 -6.86 31.56
N SER A 198 -2.71 -6.89 32.89
CA SER A 198 -1.66 -6.19 33.65
C SER A 198 -0.25 -6.61 33.26
N ASP A 199 -0.04 -7.88 32.94
CA ASP A 199 1.29 -8.36 32.52
C ASP A 199 1.63 -7.92 31.09
N LEU A 200 0.65 -7.87 30.19
CA LEU A 200 0.85 -7.33 28.85
C LEU A 200 1.13 -5.82 28.90
N ALA A 201 0.42 -5.06 29.73
CA ALA A 201 0.69 -3.64 29.95
C ALA A 201 2.10 -3.38 30.50
N LYS A 202 2.61 -4.22 31.42
CA LYS A 202 4.02 -4.15 31.87
C LYS A 202 5.00 -4.35 30.72
N GLU A 203 4.75 -5.34 29.86
CA GLU A 203 5.65 -5.60 28.72
C GLU A 203 5.62 -4.45 27.70
N ILE A 204 4.48 -3.78 27.48
CA ILE A 204 4.41 -2.57 26.64
C ILE A 204 5.30 -1.45 27.21
N VAL A 205 5.18 -1.17 28.52
CA VAL A 205 6.00 -0.13 29.19
C VAL A 205 7.49 -0.47 29.14
N LYS A 206 7.83 -1.72 29.43
CA LYS A 206 9.22 -2.22 29.39
C LYS A 206 9.83 -2.18 27.98
N TYR A 207 9.03 -2.43 26.95
CA TYR A 207 9.47 -2.33 25.56
C TYR A 207 9.82 -0.88 25.20
N ARG A 208 8.90 0.07 25.44
CA ARG A 208 9.07 1.47 25.04
C ARG A 208 10.18 2.22 25.79
N GLU A 209 10.53 1.79 26.99
CA GLU A 209 11.69 2.32 27.74
C GLU A 209 13.00 2.14 26.98
N LYS A 210 13.09 1.10 26.14
CA LYS A 210 14.26 0.81 25.29
C LYS A 210 14.03 1.20 23.83
N ASN A 211 12.79 1.04 23.37
CA ASN A 211 12.37 1.18 21.98
C ASN A 211 11.07 2.00 21.88
N PRO A 212 11.11 3.35 21.98
CA PRO A 212 9.93 4.18 21.80
C PRO A 212 9.25 3.89 20.45
N PHE A 213 7.92 3.78 20.47
CA PHE A 213 7.15 3.46 19.28
C PHE A 213 7.11 4.64 18.33
N SER A 214 7.54 4.44 17.08
CA SER A 214 7.45 5.47 16.05
C SER A 214 6.12 5.39 15.30
N ASN A 215 5.49 4.21 15.24
CA ASN A 215 4.14 4.04 14.70
C ASN A 215 3.32 3.03 15.53
N ILE A 216 1.98 3.08 15.39
CA ILE A 216 1.08 2.25 16.21
C ILE A 216 1.21 0.74 15.94
N GLN A 217 1.76 0.33 14.79
CA GLN A 217 1.90 -1.09 14.45
C GLN A 217 3.07 -1.74 15.19
N GLU A 218 4.10 -0.98 15.56
CA GLU A 218 5.26 -1.49 16.30
C GLU A 218 4.90 -2.10 17.66
N ILE A 219 3.71 -1.78 18.20
CA ILE A 219 3.21 -2.43 19.42
C ILE A 219 3.08 -3.95 19.29
N LYS A 220 2.97 -4.48 18.06
CA LYS A 220 2.97 -5.93 17.77
C LYS A 220 4.31 -6.61 18.11
N PHE A 221 5.42 -5.87 18.24
CA PHE A 221 6.71 -6.40 18.69
C PHE A 221 6.80 -6.62 20.21
N VAL A 222 5.82 -6.11 20.96
CA VAL A 222 5.73 -6.37 22.40
C VAL A 222 5.37 -7.84 22.60
N LYS A 223 6.18 -8.56 23.37
CA LYS A 223 5.95 -9.97 23.68
C LYS A 223 4.54 -10.18 24.27
N GLY A 224 3.72 -10.97 23.57
CA GLY A 224 2.35 -11.28 23.97
C GLY A 224 1.28 -10.36 23.37
N PHE A 225 1.66 -9.31 22.65
CA PHE A 225 0.73 -8.42 21.95
C PHE A 225 0.44 -8.97 20.55
N THR A 226 -0.74 -9.58 20.37
CA THR A 226 -1.10 -10.28 19.11
C THR A 226 -1.78 -9.36 18.09
N LYS A 227 -1.80 -9.76 16.82
CA LYS A 227 -2.58 -9.08 15.76
C LYS A 227 -4.05 -8.90 16.13
N LYS A 228 -4.66 -9.88 16.80
CA LYS A 228 -6.04 -9.80 17.26
C LYS A 228 -6.26 -8.64 18.24
N ILE A 229 -5.37 -8.51 19.24
CA ILE A 229 -5.40 -7.41 20.21
C ILE A 229 -5.16 -6.07 19.50
N TYR A 230 -4.26 -6.03 18.52
CA TYR A 230 -4.03 -4.84 17.70
C TYR A 230 -5.30 -4.43 16.93
N ASP A 231 -5.93 -5.34 16.18
CA ASP A 231 -7.10 -5.04 15.36
C ASP A 231 -8.29 -4.54 16.21
N GLN A 232 -8.47 -5.09 17.42
CA GLN A 232 -9.51 -4.66 18.36
C GLN A 232 -9.26 -3.26 18.92
N ASN A 233 -8.01 -2.79 18.94
CA ASN A 233 -7.61 -1.57 19.65
C ASN A 233 -7.03 -0.48 18.74
N LYS A 234 -6.74 -0.77 17.46
CA LYS A 234 -6.02 0.13 16.53
C LYS A 234 -6.62 1.54 16.45
N HIS A 235 -7.94 1.66 16.58
CA HIS A 235 -8.67 2.93 16.55
C HIS A 235 -8.40 3.82 17.78
N ALA A 236 -8.01 3.21 18.90
CA ALA A 236 -7.72 3.89 20.15
C ALA A 236 -6.22 4.18 20.33
N LEU A 237 -5.32 3.76 19.43
CA LEU A 237 -3.88 3.95 19.60
C LEU A 237 -3.38 5.24 18.96
N THR A 238 -2.42 5.91 19.60
CA THR A 238 -1.58 6.95 18.99
C THR A 238 -0.16 6.89 19.55
N VAL A 239 0.80 7.41 18.80
CA VAL A 239 2.22 7.58 19.23
C VAL A 239 2.59 9.05 19.41
N CYS A 240 1.76 9.96 18.89
CA CYS A 240 1.96 11.40 18.94
C CYS A 240 0.60 12.09 19.12
N THR A 241 0.50 12.95 20.14
CA THR A 241 -0.74 13.62 20.52
C THR A 241 -0.75 15.05 20.00
N ASN A 242 -1.74 15.41 19.18
CA ASN A 242 -1.91 16.79 18.75
C ASN A 242 -2.57 17.61 19.88
N ILE A 243 -1.81 18.53 20.47
CA ILE A 243 -2.23 19.31 21.62
C ILE A 243 -3.38 20.29 21.30
N ASN A 244 -3.56 20.64 20.02
CA ASN A 244 -4.65 21.50 19.58
C ASN A 244 -5.99 20.75 19.49
N THR A 245 -5.98 19.44 19.22
CA THR A 245 -7.19 18.66 18.89
C THR A 245 -7.49 17.54 19.87
N ALA A 246 -6.50 17.04 20.61
CA ALA A 246 -6.65 15.97 21.59
C ALA A 246 -7.71 16.30 22.65
N ASN A 247 -8.53 15.31 23.02
CA ASN A 247 -9.49 15.49 24.09
C ASN A 247 -8.80 15.39 25.46
N GLU A 248 -9.53 15.72 26.53
CA GLU A 248 -8.99 15.69 27.91
C GLU A 248 -8.42 14.31 28.27
N PHE A 249 -9.05 13.25 27.79
CA PHE A 249 -8.62 11.89 28.00
C PHE A 249 -7.26 11.60 27.35
N GLU A 250 -7.10 11.90 26.07
CA GLU A 250 -5.84 11.68 25.35
C GLU A 250 -4.72 12.51 25.98
N LEU A 251 -4.99 13.76 26.36
CA LEU A 251 -4.04 14.62 27.08
C LEU A 251 -3.64 14.01 28.44
N LYS A 252 -4.55 13.33 29.13
CA LYS A 252 -4.25 12.60 30.37
C LYS A 252 -3.28 11.44 30.15
N THR A 253 -3.24 10.87 28.95
CA THR A 253 -2.29 9.78 28.64
C THR A 253 -0.86 10.26 28.42
N LEU A 254 -0.63 11.57 28.28
CA LEU A 254 0.71 12.16 28.16
C LEU A 254 1.44 12.19 29.51
N ASN A 255 1.91 11.03 29.96
CA ASN A 255 2.65 10.88 31.22
C ASN A 255 1.80 11.38 32.42
N ASP A 256 0.52 11.03 32.44
CA ASP A 256 -0.41 11.34 33.53
C ASP A 256 -0.42 12.84 33.93
N LEU A 257 -0.52 13.73 32.93
CA LEU A 257 -0.60 15.17 33.18
C LEU A 257 -1.68 15.49 34.22
N SER A 258 -1.38 16.41 35.13
CA SER A 258 -2.37 16.85 36.13
C SER A 258 -3.56 17.53 35.46
N ASP A 259 -4.74 17.40 36.06
CA ASP A 259 -5.96 18.01 35.53
C ASP A 259 -5.80 19.53 35.41
N GLU A 260 -5.08 20.16 36.35
CA GLU A 260 -4.72 21.58 36.28
C GLU A 260 -3.92 21.91 35.00
N ASN A 261 -2.90 21.11 34.66
CA ASN A 261 -2.10 21.33 33.45
C ASN A 261 -2.92 21.08 32.18
N ILE A 262 -3.77 20.06 32.16
CA ILE A 262 -4.67 19.79 31.03
C ILE A 262 -5.60 20.99 30.83
N GLN A 263 -6.23 21.50 31.88
CA GLN A 263 -7.11 22.67 31.79
C GLN A 263 -6.38 23.93 31.32
N LYS A 264 -5.11 24.14 31.73
CA LYS A 264 -4.27 25.22 31.18
C LYS A 264 -4.06 25.09 29.67
N ILE A 265 -3.82 23.88 29.17
CA ILE A 265 -3.67 23.59 27.73
C ILE A 265 -4.99 23.86 26.99
N LEU A 266 -6.11 23.33 27.52
CA LEU A 266 -7.45 23.47 26.94
C LEU A 266 -7.89 24.93 26.87
N ASN A 267 -7.69 25.70 27.94
CA ASN A 267 -8.01 27.13 27.99
C ASN A 267 -7.15 27.92 27.00
N LYS A 268 -5.85 27.61 26.91
CA LYS A 268 -4.97 28.33 25.98
C LYS A 268 -5.37 28.12 24.52
N ARG A 269 -5.64 26.87 24.12
CA ARG A 269 -6.03 26.59 22.74
C ARG A 269 -7.41 27.15 22.40
N TYR A 270 -8.32 27.29 23.38
CA TYR A 270 -9.61 27.95 23.18
C TYR A 270 -9.45 29.43 22.76
N GLU A 271 -8.44 30.13 23.29
CA GLU A 271 -8.10 31.48 22.86
C GLU A 271 -7.46 31.49 21.47
N LYS A 272 -6.49 30.58 21.25
CA LYS A 272 -5.71 30.49 20.01
C LYS A 272 -4.92 29.19 19.96
N ASP A 273 -4.96 28.52 18.80
CA ASP A 273 -4.14 27.34 18.53
C ASP A 273 -2.64 27.60 18.77
N PHE A 274 -2.00 26.56 19.28
CA PHE A 274 -0.55 26.46 19.34
C PHE A 274 0.03 26.41 17.93
N LYS A 275 1.02 27.26 17.67
CA LYS A 275 1.78 27.30 16.41
C LYS A 275 3.01 26.39 16.42
N ASN A 276 3.51 26.06 17.60
CA ASN A 276 4.60 25.11 17.80
C ASN A 276 4.56 24.56 19.22
N ILE A 277 5.14 23.36 19.41
CA ILE A 277 5.12 22.66 20.70
C ILE A 277 5.89 23.41 21.79
N SER A 278 6.87 24.26 21.45
CA SER A 278 7.69 24.97 22.46
C SER A 278 6.87 25.96 23.31
N GLN A 279 5.71 26.42 22.79
CA GLN A 279 4.80 27.29 23.50
C GLN A 279 4.20 26.65 24.76
N LEU A 280 4.14 25.31 24.84
CA LEU A 280 3.71 24.61 26.06
C LEU A 280 4.65 24.81 27.24
N SER A 281 5.94 25.01 26.99
CA SER A 281 6.93 25.15 28.07
C SER A 281 6.73 26.41 28.93
N SER A 282 5.89 27.34 28.46
CA SER A 282 5.46 28.54 29.19
C SER A 282 4.10 28.37 29.90
N ILE A 283 3.45 27.21 29.76
CA ILE A 283 2.07 26.94 30.22
C ILE A 283 2.06 25.86 31.30
N ILE A 284 2.84 24.81 31.08
CA ILE A 284 2.98 23.70 32.03
C ILE A 284 4.41 23.71 32.61
N PRO A 285 4.63 23.08 33.78
CA PRO A 285 5.96 22.95 34.37
C PRO A 285 6.97 22.38 33.37
N LYS A 286 8.19 22.93 33.37
CA LYS A 286 9.25 22.50 32.44
C LYS A 286 9.57 21.00 32.57
N SER A 287 9.45 20.45 33.78
CA SER A 287 9.60 19.02 34.06
C SER A 287 8.58 18.15 33.33
N ASP A 288 7.33 18.61 33.20
CA ASP A 288 6.28 17.86 32.54
C ASP A 288 6.41 18.01 31.02
N TYR A 289 6.67 19.24 30.55
CA TYR A 289 6.97 19.51 29.15
C TYR A 289 8.08 18.62 28.60
N ASN A 290 9.20 18.49 29.32
CA ASN A 290 10.34 17.68 28.87
C ASN A 290 10.02 16.17 28.79
N LYS A 291 9.05 15.66 29.56
CA LYS A 291 8.65 14.24 29.50
C LYS A 291 7.76 13.92 28.30
N ILE A 292 7.08 14.93 27.76
CA ILE A 292 6.06 14.75 26.73
C ILE A 292 6.44 15.37 25.39
N SER A 293 7.44 16.26 25.34
CA SER A 293 7.77 17.09 24.16
C SER A 293 8.03 16.29 22.90
N ASP A 294 8.54 15.07 23.05
CA ASP A 294 8.90 14.19 21.94
C ASP A 294 7.68 13.39 21.40
N TYR A 295 6.55 13.44 22.10
CA TYR A 295 5.34 12.66 21.83
C TYR A 295 4.11 13.54 21.57
N ILE A 296 4.34 14.82 21.25
CA ILE A 296 3.29 15.80 21.00
C ILE A 296 3.54 16.58 19.71
N SER A 297 2.47 17.08 19.10
CA SER A 297 2.50 17.92 17.91
C SER A 297 1.44 19.03 18.01
N VAL A 298 1.54 20.04 17.13
CA VAL A 298 0.52 21.10 16.97
C VAL A 298 -0.27 20.97 15.67
N GLU A 299 0.21 20.12 14.78
CA GLU A 299 -0.47 19.76 13.56
C GLU A 299 -1.11 18.39 13.80
N ASP A 300 -2.22 18.11 13.14
CA ASP A 300 -2.69 16.73 13.07
C ASP A 300 -1.63 15.95 12.29
N THR A 301 -0.65 15.41 13.01
CA THR A 301 0.25 14.37 12.53
C THR A 301 -0.57 13.08 12.43
N THR A 302 -1.67 13.12 11.69
CA THR A 302 -2.29 11.91 11.16
C THR A 302 -1.32 11.41 10.11
N ASN A 303 -0.58 10.36 10.51
CA ASN A 303 0.39 9.63 9.72
C ASN A 303 1.75 10.31 9.66
N ILE A 304 2.76 9.64 10.24
CA ILE A 304 4.04 9.54 9.54
C ILE A 304 3.71 9.21 8.08
N ASP A 305 4.26 9.99 7.16
CA ASP A 305 4.07 9.84 5.72
C ASP A 305 4.52 8.43 5.24
N ILE A 306 3.61 7.45 5.30
CA ILE A 306 3.71 6.16 4.62
C ILE A 306 3.23 6.30 3.16
N SER A 307 2.81 7.49 2.71
CA SER A 307 2.44 7.72 1.29
C SER A 307 3.66 7.79 0.34
N LYS A 308 4.86 7.50 0.86
CA LYS A 308 6.04 7.07 0.11
C LYS A 308 6.30 5.54 0.14
N SER A 309 5.30 4.72 0.50
CA SER A 309 5.32 3.28 0.24
C SER A 309 4.96 3.06 -1.24
N SER A 310 5.87 3.18 -2.20
CA SER A 310 6.80 2.10 -2.55
C SER A 310 7.91 1.93 -1.51
N SER A 311 7.66 1.11 -0.49
CA SER A 311 8.53 0.97 0.70
C SER A 311 9.82 0.21 0.41
N ARG A 312 10.14 -0.10 -0.86
CA ARG A 312 11.40 -0.74 -1.21
C ARG A 312 12.57 0.25 -1.26
N ALA A 313 13.62 -0.06 -0.51
CA ALA A 313 14.89 0.66 -0.50
C ALA A 313 16.05 -0.25 -0.91
N ASN A 314 16.87 0.24 -1.84
CA ASN A 314 18.15 -0.40 -2.13
C ASN A 314 19.17 -0.07 -1.05
N ILE A 315 19.70 -1.08 -0.35
CA ILE A 315 20.60 -0.90 0.79
C ILE A 315 21.98 -0.35 0.43
N SER A 316 22.31 -0.27 -0.85
CA SER A 316 23.59 0.26 -1.32
C SER A 316 23.47 1.72 -1.79
N LEU A 317 22.29 2.14 -2.25
CA LEU A 317 22.08 3.48 -2.85
C LEU A 317 21.12 4.40 -2.09
N SER A 318 20.22 3.86 -1.26
CA SER A 318 19.14 4.64 -0.64
C SER A 318 19.66 5.61 0.43
N ASN A 319 19.17 6.85 0.42
CA ASN A 319 19.45 7.79 1.50
C ASN A 319 18.72 7.38 2.80
N LYS A 320 19.06 8.05 3.91
CA LYS A 320 18.50 7.75 5.23
C LYS A 320 16.98 7.78 5.25
N SER A 321 16.37 8.80 4.64
CA SER A 321 14.91 8.95 4.56
C SER A 321 14.26 7.79 3.81
N ARG A 322 14.89 7.29 2.75
CA ARG A 322 14.36 6.15 2.00
C ARG A 322 14.51 4.83 2.76
N LEU A 323 15.60 4.64 3.50
CA LEU A 323 15.78 3.47 4.37
C LEU A 323 14.75 3.47 5.50
N THR A 324 14.51 4.62 6.14
CA THR A 324 13.51 4.73 7.22
C THR A 324 12.08 4.55 6.73
N ASN A 325 11.80 4.91 5.47
CA ASN A 325 10.52 4.64 4.82
C ASN A 325 10.37 3.17 4.39
N ALA A 326 11.45 2.40 4.43
CA ALA A 326 11.51 0.95 4.20
C ALA A 326 11.61 0.18 5.52
N ASP A 327 11.06 0.77 6.60
CA ASP A 327 11.02 0.23 7.95
C ASP A 327 12.38 -0.01 8.62
N VAL A 328 13.49 0.49 8.05
CA VAL A 328 14.81 0.44 8.69
C VAL A 328 14.86 1.41 9.88
N PRO A 329 15.23 0.98 11.10
CA PRO A 329 15.35 1.87 12.24
C PRO A 329 16.31 3.05 11.97
N TYR A 330 15.95 4.23 12.47
CA TYR A 330 16.65 5.49 12.15
C TYR A 330 18.15 5.46 12.50
N SER A 331 18.52 4.88 13.65
CA SER A 331 19.92 4.71 14.06
C SER A 331 20.64 3.66 13.21
N PHE A 332 19.95 2.59 12.83
CA PHE A 332 20.51 1.55 11.98
C PHE A 332 20.78 2.02 10.56
N ALA A 333 19.94 2.90 10.02
CA ALA A 333 20.16 3.54 8.74
C ALA A 333 21.48 4.36 8.72
N ASP A 334 21.90 4.96 9.83
CA ASP A 334 23.21 5.61 9.93
C ASP A 334 24.37 4.61 9.83
N ASP A 335 24.25 3.46 10.50
CA ASP A 335 25.27 2.39 10.46
C ASP A 335 25.42 1.85 9.04
N ILE A 336 24.29 1.61 8.35
CA ILE A 336 24.28 1.16 6.96
C ILE A 336 25.00 2.19 6.07
N ILE A 337 24.71 3.48 6.22
CA ILE A 337 25.33 4.56 5.43
C ILE A 337 26.81 4.73 5.76
N ALA A 338 27.19 4.63 7.03
CA ALA A 338 28.58 4.76 7.48
C ALA A 338 29.46 3.66 6.87
N TYR A 339 28.96 2.43 6.84
CA TYR A 339 29.70 1.29 6.29
C TYR A 339 29.91 1.40 4.76
N ARG A 340 28.94 1.95 4.01
CA ARG A 340 29.07 2.23 2.56
C ARG A 340 30.23 3.17 2.23
N LYS A 341 30.52 4.15 3.11
CA LYS A 341 31.58 5.16 2.88
C LYS A 341 32.98 4.55 2.76
N ASN A 342 33.15 3.28 3.13
CA ASN A 342 34.38 2.51 2.93
C ASN A 342 34.48 1.86 1.54
N GLY A 343 33.58 2.18 0.61
CA GLY A 343 33.56 1.61 -0.75
C GLY A 343 33.03 0.18 -0.79
N TYR A 344 32.31 -0.25 0.24
CA TYR A 344 31.77 -1.60 0.35
C TYR A 344 30.33 -1.66 -0.16
N THR A 345 30.06 -2.61 -1.07
CA THR A 345 28.71 -2.98 -1.53
C THR A 345 28.29 -4.26 -0.81
N TYR A 346 27.14 -4.22 -0.16
CA TYR A 346 26.54 -5.38 0.49
C TYR A 346 26.23 -6.46 -0.53
N LYS A 347 26.47 -7.73 -0.16
CA LYS A 347 26.17 -8.88 -1.05
C LYS A 347 24.95 -9.65 -0.58
N THR A 348 24.63 -9.57 0.71
CA THR A 348 23.49 -10.23 1.36
C THR A 348 22.88 -9.30 2.40
N LEU A 349 21.57 -9.42 2.68
CA LEU A 349 20.91 -8.67 3.74
C LEU A 349 21.44 -9.11 5.11
N MET A 350 21.89 -10.37 5.22
CA MET A 350 22.47 -10.92 6.44
C MET A 350 23.78 -10.23 6.87
N GLU A 351 24.47 -9.53 5.97
CA GLU A 351 25.63 -8.70 6.34
C GLU A 351 25.26 -7.53 7.26
N LEU A 352 23.99 -7.12 7.26
CA LEU A 352 23.48 -6.07 8.14
C LEU A 352 23.57 -6.46 9.63
N SER A 353 23.51 -7.76 9.95
CA SER A 353 23.65 -8.28 11.33
C SER A 353 25.05 -8.00 11.92
N LYS A 354 26.03 -7.74 11.06
CA LYS A 354 27.43 -7.49 11.44
C LYS A 354 27.70 -6.01 11.73
N LEU A 355 26.74 -5.13 11.49
CA LEU A 355 26.85 -3.70 11.75
C LEU A 355 26.60 -3.45 13.24
N GLY A 356 27.70 -3.41 14.00
CA GLY A 356 27.69 -3.40 15.46
C GLY A 356 27.46 -2.03 16.06
N THR A 357 26.22 -1.76 16.48
CA THR A 357 25.85 -0.74 17.49
C THR A 357 24.40 -0.89 18.01
N ASN A 358 23.48 -1.46 17.22
CA ASN A 358 22.04 -1.39 17.49
C ASN A 358 21.34 -2.73 17.88
N ASN A 359 22.07 -3.82 18.15
CA ASN A 359 21.47 -5.13 18.48
C ASN A 359 20.41 -5.64 17.47
N ILE A 360 20.52 -5.28 16.18
CA ILE A 360 19.68 -5.85 15.11
C ILE A 360 20.00 -7.34 14.98
N THR A 361 19.00 -8.18 15.14
CA THR A 361 19.11 -9.64 15.02
C THR A 361 18.89 -10.10 13.58
N GLU A 362 19.26 -11.34 13.26
CA GLU A 362 18.92 -11.97 11.97
C GLU A 362 17.40 -12.00 11.73
N GLN A 363 16.61 -12.12 12.81
CA GLN A 363 15.16 -12.10 12.75
C GLN A 363 14.61 -10.71 12.37
N ASP A 364 15.24 -9.63 12.88
CA ASP A 364 14.89 -8.27 12.50
C ASP A 364 15.21 -7.99 11.02
N ILE A 365 16.30 -8.57 10.52
CA ILE A 365 16.66 -8.49 9.09
C ILE A 365 15.62 -9.22 8.23
N HIS A 366 15.12 -10.37 8.69
CA HIS A 366 14.09 -11.13 7.98
C HIS A 366 12.80 -10.30 7.79
N TYR A 367 12.39 -9.52 8.80
CA TYR A 367 11.24 -8.60 8.69
C TYR A 367 11.46 -7.44 7.70
N LEU A 368 12.71 -7.17 7.30
CA LEU A 368 13.06 -6.11 6.35
C LEU A 368 13.24 -6.61 4.92
N GLU A 369 13.21 -7.92 4.66
CA GLU A 369 13.50 -8.50 3.33
C GLU A 369 12.46 -8.09 2.27
N ASP A 370 11.21 -7.91 2.67
CA ASP A 370 10.14 -7.43 1.78
C ASP A 370 10.29 -5.95 1.41
N ASN A 371 11.01 -5.18 2.23
CA ASN A 371 11.20 -3.75 2.06
C ASN A 371 12.61 -3.38 1.59
N LEU A 372 13.55 -4.32 1.54
CA LEU A 372 14.93 -4.06 1.15
C LEU A 372 15.32 -4.88 -0.08
N ASN A 373 16.11 -4.27 -0.95
CA ASN A 373 16.82 -5.00 -2.00
C ASN A 373 18.30 -4.61 -2.03
N ILE A 374 19.09 -5.49 -2.63
CA ILE A 374 20.53 -5.32 -2.75
C ILE A 374 20.88 -5.10 -4.21
N PHE A 375 20.35 -5.98 -5.06
CA PHE A 375 20.51 -5.96 -6.50
C PHE A 375 19.14 -5.84 -7.15
N ILE A 376 19.12 -5.31 -8.36
CA ILE A 376 17.92 -5.16 -9.18
C ILE A 376 18.10 -5.84 -10.51
N ASP A 377 17.15 -6.68 -10.84
CA ASP A 377 16.96 -7.24 -12.16
C ASP A 377 16.19 -6.27 -13.06
N LEU A 378 16.85 -5.75 -14.09
CA LEU A 378 16.25 -4.78 -14.99
C LEU A 378 15.11 -5.35 -15.84
N ASN A 379 14.96 -6.68 -15.93
CA ASN A 379 13.92 -7.31 -16.74
C ASN A 379 12.79 -7.96 -15.93
N THR A 380 13.11 -8.60 -14.80
CA THR A 380 12.13 -9.43 -14.08
C THR A 380 11.59 -8.79 -12.81
N ASP A 381 12.33 -7.86 -12.21
CA ASP A 381 11.86 -7.15 -11.04
C ASP A 381 10.68 -6.23 -11.40
N ASN A 382 9.72 -6.15 -10.50
CA ASN A 382 8.54 -5.34 -10.64
C ASN A 382 8.87 -3.84 -10.52
N ILE A 383 7.82 -3.02 -10.67
CA ILE A 383 8.02 -1.57 -10.71
C ILE A 383 8.45 -1.00 -9.35
N ASP A 384 8.07 -1.64 -8.24
CA ASP A 384 8.41 -1.21 -6.89
C ASP A 384 9.87 -1.51 -6.55
N GLU A 385 10.41 -2.63 -7.04
CA GLU A 385 11.85 -2.89 -7.00
C GLU A 385 12.61 -1.87 -7.85
N LEU A 386 12.26 -1.68 -9.12
CA LEU A 386 12.96 -0.75 -10.02
C LEU A 386 12.95 0.69 -9.48
N THR A 387 11.84 1.12 -8.90
CA THR A 387 11.71 2.47 -8.31
C THR A 387 12.56 2.67 -7.05
N SER A 388 13.17 1.62 -6.50
CA SER A 388 14.13 1.73 -5.40
C SER A 388 15.43 2.45 -5.78
N ILE A 389 15.80 2.46 -7.06
CA ILE A 389 17.00 3.16 -7.58
C ILE A 389 16.73 4.08 -8.78
N PHE A 390 15.59 3.91 -9.47
CA PHE A 390 15.17 4.74 -10.58
C PHE A 390 13.96 5.60 -10.22
N ASP A 391 13.77 6.74 -10.91
CA ASP A 391 12.47 7.40 -10.89
C ASP A 391 11.42 6.53 -11.61
N LYS A 392 10.14 6.74 -11.30
CA LYS A 392 9.03 5.95 -11.84
C LYS A 392 9.01 5.93 -13.37
N THR A 393 9.27 7.05 -14.03
CA THR A 393 9.27 7.13 -15.49
C THR A 393 10.41 6.32 -16.11
N THR A 394 11.59 6.35 -15.48
CA THR A 394 12.72 5.52 -15.89
C THR A 394 12.47 4.04 -15.63
N ALA A 395 11.91 3.68 -14.48
CA ALA A 395 11.53 2.31 -14.14
C ALA A 395 10.53 1.72 -15.14
N GLU A 396 9.49 2.47 -15.52
CA GLU A 396 8.50 2.06 -16.53
C GLU A 396 9.16 1.84 -17.90
N LYS A 397 10.04 2.75 -18.32
CA LYS A 397 10.80 2.60 -19.58
C LYS A 397 11.68 1.37 -19.58
N ILE A 398 12.31 1.03 -18.45
CA ILE A 398 13.16 -0.15 -18.34
C ILE A 398 12.31 -1.42 -18.49
N LYS A 399 11.18 -1.48 -17.78
CA LYS A 399 10.25 -2.61 -17.78
C LYS A 399 9.76 -2.98 -19.18
N ASP A 400 9.54 -1.99 -20.04
CA ASP A 400 9.05 -2.17 -21.41
C ASP A 400 10.13 -2.58 -22.44
N LYS A 401 11.42 -2.57 -22.05
CA LYS A 401 12.54 -2.66 -23.00
C LYS A 401 13.17 -4.03 -23.15
N ASN A 402 12.96 -4.94 -22.19
CA ASN A 402 13.56 -6.28 -22.15
C ASN A 402 15.04 -6.27 -22.58
N LEU A 403 15.89 -5.71 -21.72
CA LEU A 403 17.31 -5.47 -22.00
C LEU A 403 18.05 -6.79 -22.22
N SER A 404 19.06 -6.79 -23.09
CA SER A 404 19.89 -7.97 -23.37
C SER A 404 21.12 -8.02 -22.48
N GLU A 405 21.65 -6.85 -22.12
CA GLU A 405 22.79 -6.69 -21.23
C GLU A 405 22.72 -5.37 -20.45
N LYS A 406 23.43 -5.31 -19.31
CA LYS A 406 23.44 -4.12 -18.44
C LYS A 406 23.83 -2.83 -19.18
N SER A 407 24.70 -2.91 -20.18
CA SER A 407 25.12 -1.78 -21.02
C SER A 407 23.96 -1.10 -21.73
N ASP A 408 22.89 -1.85 -22.05
CA ASP A 408 21.72 -1.34 -22.76
C ASP A 408 20.99 -0.25 -21.97
N LEU A 409 21.18 -0.23 -20.65
CA LEU A 409 20.63 0.81 -19.76
C LEU A 409 21.15 2.21 -20.14
N LYS A 410 22.33 2.33 -20.74
CA LYS A 410 22.88 3.60 -21.26
C LYS A 410 22.04 4.21 -22.39
N ASN A 411 21.14 3.43 -22.99
CA ASN A 411 20.19 3.91 -24.00
C ASN A 411 18.93 4.50 -23.37
N ILE A 412 18.75 4.35 -22.05
CA ILE A 412 17.56 4.75 -21.30
C ILE A 412 17.89 5.87 -20.30
N ILE A 413 19.04 5.79 -19.64
CA ILE A 413 19.51 6.76 -18.63
C ILE A 413 20.83 7.40 -19.04
N SER A 414 21.18 8.53 -18.40
CA SER A 414 22.45 9.20 -18.68
C SER A 414 23.66 8.37 -18.22
N LEU A 415 24.84 8.62 -18.81
CA LEU A 415 26.08 7.97 -18.38
C LEU A 415 26.37 8.21 -16.88
N SER A 416 26.07 9.41 -16.36
CA SER A 416 26.24 9.74 -14.94
C SER A 416 25.33 8.91 -14.02
N GLU A 417 24.09 8.65 -14.44
CA GLU A 417 23.17 7.78 -13.71
C GLU A 417 23.59 6.32 -13.81
N TYR A 418 24.00 5.86 -14.99
CA TYR A 418 24.53 4.52 -15.20
C TYR A 418 25.71 4.21 -14.28
N GLU A 419 26.69 5.11 -14.16
CA GLU A 419 27.85 4.91 -13.29
C GLU A 419 27.47 4.82 -11.80
N LYS A 420 26.34 5.41 -11.37
CA LYS A 420 25.85 5.30 -9.99
C LYS A 420 25.17 3.96 -9.69
N VAL A 421 24.47 3.39 -10.67
CA VAL A 421 23.62 2.21 -10.46
C VAL A 421 24.26 0.91 -10.96
N LYS A 422 25.29 0.98 -11.81
CA LYS A 422 25.88 -0.18 -12.48
C LYS A 422 26.24 -1.33 -11.53
N ASP A 423 26.67 -1.06 -10.31
CA ASP A 423 27.16 -2.11 -9.39
C ASP A 423 26.03 -2.76 -8.57
N VAL A 424 24.80 -2.27 -8.70
CA VAL A 424 23.61 -2.81 -8.03
C VAL A 424 22.52 -3.27 -9.00
N VAL A 425 22.76 -3.20 -10.31
CA VAL A 425 21.82 -3.66 -11.34
C VAL A 425 22.41 -4.78 -12.16
N TYR A 426 21.56 -5.69 -12.59
CA TYR A 426 21.90 -6.72 -13.57
C TYR A 426 20.74 -6.90 -14.54
N VAL A 427 21.05 -7.44 -15.71
CA VAL A 427 20.02 -7.89 -16.66
C VAL A 427 19.99 -9.40 -16.54
N HIS A 428 18.89 -9.94 -16.05
CA HIS A 428 18.64 -11.35 -16.22
C HIS A 428 18.27 -11.55 -17.69
N LYS A 429 19.19 -12.16 -18.44
CA LYS A 429 18.82 -12.75 -19.72
C LYS A 429 17.63 -13.65 -19.42
N ASN A 430 16.50 -13.43 -20.10
CA ASN A 430 15.26 -14.22 -20.04
C ASN A 430 15.52 -15.48 -19.26
N LYS A 431 15.03 -15.57 -18.00
CA LYS A 431 15.28 -16.67 -17.06
C LYS A 431 15.42 -17.91 -17.91
N ASP A 432 16.65 -18.36 -18.13
CA ASP A 432 16.87 -19.54 -18.96
C ASP A 432 15.90 -20.55 -18.37
N GLU A 433 14.93 -21.00 -19.15
CA GLU A 433 13.79 -21.74 -18.59
C GLU A 433 14.34 -23.04 -18.02
N TYR A 434 14.65 -23.02 -16.72
CA TYR A 434 15.27 -24.16 -16.10
C TYR A 434 14.26 -25.30 -16.11
N ILE A 435 14.71 -26.46 -16.52
CA ILE A 435 13.97 -27.70 -16.30
C ILE A 435 14.69 -28.49 -15.23
N ASN A 436 13.92 -29.12 -14.35
CA ASN A 436 14.44 -30.06 -13.40
C ASN A 436 14.93 -31.30 -14.14
N ILE A 437 16.24 -31.41 -14.30
CA ILE A 437 16.81 -32.46 -15.12
C ILE A 437 16.71 -33.84 -14.49
N ASN A 438 16.23 -34.00 -13.25
CA ASN A 438 15.96 -35.32 -12.68
C ASN A 438 14.64 -35.91 -13.19
N THR A 439 13.69 -35.06 -13.56
CA THR A 439 12.32 -35.46 -13.91
C THR A 439 11.88 -35.01 -15.30
N ALA A 440 12.59 -34.09 -15.95
CA ALA A 440 12.26 -33.59 -17.29
C ALA A 440 12.20 -34.72 -18.33
N THR A 441 11.32 -34.60 -19.32
CA THR A 441 11.26 -35.55 -20.45
C THR A 441 12.38 -35.26 -21.45
N LYS A 442 12.59 -36.18 -22.41
CA LYS A 442 13.54 -35.96 -23.51
C LYS A 442 13.10 -34.78 -24.36
N GLU A 443 11.80 -34.67 -24.60
CA GLU A 443 11.17 -33.63 -25.40
C GLU A 443 11.41 -32.25 -24.78
N GLN A 444 11.17 -32.11 -23.47
CA GLN A 444 11.44 -30.87 -22.73
C GLN A 444 12.94 -30.51 -22.73
N MET A 445 13.83 -31.50 -22.65
CA MET A 445 15.27 -31.25 -22.79
C MET A 445 15.63 -30.72 -24.18
N TYR A 446 15.02 -31.26 -25.24
CA TYR A 446 15.23 -30.78 -26.60
C TYR A 446 14.66 -29.37 -26.82
N GLU A 447 13.51 -29.06 -26.22
CA GLU A 447 12.93 -27.70 -26.21
C GLU A 447 13.87 -26.69 -25.55
N GLN A 448 14.57 -27.10 -24.48
CA GLN A 448 15.65 -26.31 -23.86
C GLN A 448 16.98 -26.32 -24.66
N LYS A 449 16.96 -26.84 -25.89
CA LYS A 449 18.14 -26.92 -26.77
C LYS A 449 19.29 -27.71 -26.13
N ILE A 450 18.97 -28.74 -25.34
CA ILE A 450 19.93 -29.73 -24.86
C ILE A 450 20.08 -30.78 -25.97
N SER A 451 21.32 -31.07 -26.37
CA SER A 451 21.57 -31.98 -27.49
C SER A 451 21.20 -33.44 -27.14
N THR A 452 20.96 -34.27 -28.17
CA THR A 452 20.69 -35.71 -28.00
C THR A 452 21.75 -36.43 -27.17
N ASN A 453 23.02 -36.06 -27.33
CA ASN A 453 24.12 -36.68 -26.60
C ASN A 453 24.12 -36.29 -25.12
N GLN A 454 23.97 -35.00 -24.82
CA GLN A 454 23.84 -34.48 -23.45
C GLN A 454 22.62 -35.09 -22.75
N THR A 455 21.47 -35.13 -23.41
CA THR A 455 20.24 -35.76 -22.90
C THR A 455 20.47 -37.24 -22.56
N TYR A 456 21.16 -37.99 -23.42
CA TYR A 456 21.50 -39.40 -23.14
C TYR A 456 22.37 -39.55 -21.89
N HIS A 457 23.42 -38.73 -21.75
CA HIS A 457 24.32 -38.77 -20.60
C HIS A 457 23.63 -38.35 -19.29
N ILE A 458 22.76 -37.34 -19.33
CA ILE A 458 21.96 -36.93 -18.16
C ILE A 458 21.05 -38.06 -17.70
N ILE A 459 20.31 -38.69 -18.62
CA ILE A 459 19.36 -39.76 -18.29
C ILE A 459 20.05 -40.95 -17.62
N GLN A 460 21.24 -41.33 -18.09
CA GLN A 460 22.03 -42.42 -17.50
C GLN A 460 22.53 -42.13 -16.07
N LYS A 461 22.58 -40.86 -15.66
CA LYS A 461 23.12 -40.41 -14.37
C LYS A 461 22.05 -40.05 -13.33
N ARG A 462 20.78 -40.02 -13.70
CA ARG A 462 19.68 -39.74 -12.77
C ARG A 462 19.61 -40.79 -11.63
N PRO A 463 19.30 -40.39 -10.39
CA PRO A 463 19.12 -39.02 -9.92
C PRO A 463 20.45 -38.32 -9.64
N ILE A 464 20.58 -37.09 -10.12
CA ILE A 464 21.71 -36.19 -9.94
C ILE A 464 21.36 -35.27 -8.76
N ARG A 465 22.04 -35.46 -7.63
CA ARG A 465 21.76 -34.75 -6.37
C ARG A 465 22.71 -33.60 -6.10
N GLN A 466 23.86 -33.58 -6.78
CA GLN A 466 24.87 -32.54 -6.62
C GLN A 466 25.51 -32.17 -7.96
N PRO A 467 25.92 -30.92 -8.18
CA PRO A 467 26.52 -30.49 -9.45
C PRO A 467 27.73 -31.33 -9.88
N ALA A 468 28.52 -31.84 -8.93
CA ALA A 468 29.67 -32.71 -9.20
C ALA A 468 29.31 -34.06 -9.90
N GLN A 469 28.03 -34.44 -9.92
CA GLN A 469 27.53 -35.65 -10.61
C GLN A 469 27.09 -35.37 -12.05
N LEU A 470 27.06 -34.11 -12.49
CA LEU A 470 26.72 -33.75 -13.86
C LEU A 470 27.75 -34.30 -14.84
N PRO A 471 27.33 -34.79 -16.02
CA PRO A 471 28.24 -35.13 -17.11
C PRO A 471 29.19 -33.97 -17.46
N LEU A 472 30.41 -34.27 -17.92
CA LEU A 472 31.39 -33.22 -18.28
C LEU A 472 30.96 -32.37 -19.47
N ASP A 473 30.12 -32.92 -20.35
CA ASP A 473 29.63 -32.30 -21.58
C ASP A 473 28.41 -31.40 -21.38
N VAL A 474 27.97 -31.15 -20.14
CA VAL A 474 26.81 -30.30 -19.83
C VAL A 474 27.16 -28.99 -19.12
N SER A 475 28.44 -28.62 -19.05
CA SER A 475 28.89 -27.37 -18.41
C SER A 475 28.36 -26.11 -19.13
N ASP A 476 28.11 -26.21 -20.43
CA ASP A 476 27.59 -25.16 -21.31
C ASP A 476 26.07 -24.93 -21.18
N ILE A 477 25.35 -25.86 -20.52
CA ILE A 477 23.91 -25.79 -20.29
C ILE A 477 23.55 -25.61 -18.81
N ASN A 478 24.52 -25.31 -17.94
CA ASN A 478 24.30 -25.13 -16.50
C ASN A 478 23.28 -24.02 -16.19
N ASN A 479 23.16 -23.06 -17.11
CA ASN A 479 22.15 -22.03 -17.04
C ASN A 479 20.74 -22.50 -17.43
N LYS A 480 20.53 -23.72 -17.96
CA LYS A 480 19.22 -24.19 -18.45
C LYS A 480 18.59 -25.30 -17.61
N ILE A 481 19.25 -25.68 -16.52
CA ILE A 481 18.93 -26.89 -15.77
C ILE A 481 18.88 -26.61 -14.28
N SER A 482 17.97 -27.29 -13.57
CA SER A 482 17.95 -27.35 -12.11
C SER A 482 18.02 -28.80 -11.65
N LEU A 483 18.64 -29.03 -10.48
CA LEU A 483 18.62 -30.35 -9.81
C LEU A 483 17.42 -30.46 -8.86
N TYR A 484 17.03 -29.31 -8.30
CA TYR A 484 15.94 -29.15 -7.37
C TYR A 484 15.11 -27.95 -7.80
N THR A 485 13.80 -28.08 -7.70
CA THR A 485 12.84 -27.04 -8.06
C THR A 485 12.37 -26.33 -6.81
N ASN A 486 12.59 -25.01 -6.75
CA ASN A 486 12.08 -24.22 -5.64
C ASN A 486 10.58 -23.95 -5.83
N ILE A 487 9.73 -24.53 -5.00
CA ILE A 487 8.28 -24.45 -5.20
C ILE A 487 7.73 -23.02 -5.09
N ASN A 488 8.38 -22.15 -4.31
CA ASN A 488 7.98 -20.75 -4.12
C ASN A 488 8.39 -19.85 -5.30
N THR A 489 9.44 -20.21 -6.06
CA THR A 489 10.01 -19.31 -7.09
C THR A 489 10.14 -19.91 -8.49
N ALA A 490 9.89 -21.21 -8.65
CA ALA A 490 9.96 -21.93 -9.92
C ALA A 490 9.00 -21.36 -10.96
N SER A 491 9.42 -21.31 -12.22
CA SER A 491 8.52 -20.93 -13.32
C SER A 491 7.49 -22.03 -13.59
N LYS A 492 6.44 -21.71 -14.34
CA LYS A 492 5.47 -22.72 -14.83
C LYS A 492 6.18 -23.82 -15.63
N THR A 493 7.17 -23.46 -16.45
CA THR A 493 7.99 -24.39 -17.23
C THR A 493 8.81 -25.33 -16.34
N GLU A 494 9.44 -24.79 -15.29
CA GLU A 494 10.20 -25.62 -14.35
C GLU A 494 9.28 -26.55 -13.54
N LEU A 495 8.13 -26.07 -13.06
CA LEU A 495 7.14 -26.89 -12.37
C LEU A 495 6.61 -28.00 -13.29
N LEU A 496 6.30 -27.71 -14.55
CA LEU A 496 5.88 -28.71 -15.54
C LEU A 496 6.94 -29.78 -15.80
N SER A 497 8.23 -29.47 -15.60
CA SER A 497 9.31 -30.44 -15.77
C SER A 497 9.39 -31.49 -14.64
N LEU A 498 8.64 -31.32 -13.54
CA LEU A 498 8.44 -32.33 -12.50
C LEU A 498 7.46 -33.43 -12.96
N ASN A 499 7.72 -34.09 -14.10
CA ASN A 499 6.83 -35.00 -14.86
C ASN A 499 6.35 -36.29 -14.16
N ASN A 500 6.12 -36.27 -12.85
CA ASN A 500 5.63 -37.39 -12.06
C ASN A 500 4.14 -37.23 -11.70
N GLY A 501 3.33 -36.79 -12.66
CA GLY A 501 1.88 -36.58 -12.48
C GLY A 501 1.47 -35.16 -12.09
N ILE A 502 2.42 -34.21 -12.09
CA ILE A 502 2.08 -32.78 -11.98
C ILE A 502 1.31 -32.34 -13.23
N ASN A 503 0.23 -31.59 -13.05
CA ASN A 503 -0.63 -31.11 -14.14
C ASN A 503 -0.82 -29.59 -14.05
N SER A 504 -1.36 -29.00 -15.12
CA SER A 504 -1.53 -27.54 -15.20
C SER A 504 -2.40 -26.98 -14.09
N LEU A 505 -3.46 -27.67 -13.68
CA LEU A 505 -4.37 -27.22 -12.62
C LEU A 505 -3.65 -27.16 -11.27
N LEU A 506 -2.89 -28.19 -10.92
CA LEU A 506 -2.11 -28.21 -9.68
C LEU A 506 -1.03 -27.12 -9.69
N ILE A 507 -0.40 -26.86 -10.84
CA ILE A 507 0.59 -25.78 -10.98
C ILE A 507 -0.06 -24.41 -10.80
N ASP A 508 -1.21 -24.17 -11.43
CA ASP A 508 -1.93 -22.91 -11.28
C ASP A 508 -2.36 -22.70 -9.82
N ASN A 509 -2.74 -23.78 -9.11
CA ASN A 509 -3.02 -23.72 -7.68
C ASN A 509 -1.77 -23.42 -6.84
N ILE A 510 -0.61 -24.01 -7.16
CA ILE A 510 0.67 -23.72 -6.48
C ILE A 510 1.04 -22.24 -6.66
N ILE A 511 0.92 -21.72 -7.89
CA ILE A 511 1.25 -20.32 -8.21
C ILE A 511 0.28 -19.37 -7.50
N LYS A 512 -1.02 -19.66 -7.53
CA LYS A 512 -2.02 -18.86 -6.84
C LYS A 512 -1.81 -18.84 -5.32
N TYR A 513 -1.43 -19.97 -4.74
CA TYR A 513 -1.15 -20.07 -3.31
C TYR A 513 0.04 -19.18 -2.93
N ARG A 514 1.17 -19.31 -3.63
CA ARG A 514 2.39 -18.53 -3.34
C ARG A 514 2.32 -17.04 -3.69
N GLU A 515 1.34 -16.62 -4.49
CA GLU A 515 1.01 -15.20 -4.68
C GLU A 515 0.32 -14.59 -3.45
N GLN A 516 -0.27 -15.42 -2.59
CA GLN A 516 -0.94 -15.02 -1.36
C GLN A 516 -0.08 -15.27 -0.12
N ASP A 517 0.60 -16.42 -0.08
CA ASP A 517 1.50 -16.81 1.02
C ASP A 517 2.50 -17.90 0.57
N ASN A 518 3.77 -17.79 0.98
CA ASN A 518 4.79 -18.76 0.60
C ASN A 518 4.67 -20.07 1.40
N PHE A 519 5.01 -21.20 0.78
CA PHE A 519 5.18 -22.44 1.55
C PHE A 519 6.36 -22.27 2.52
N GLY A 520 6.16 -22.57 3.80
CA GLY A 520 7.16 -22.50 4.86
C GLY A 520 7.79 -23.86 5.20
N SER A 521 7.16 -24.98 4.85
CA SER A 521 7.69 -26.32 5.16
C SER A 521 7.31 -27.41 4.14
N LEU A 522 8.07 -28.51 4.13
CA LEU A 522 7.74 -29.67 3.27
C LEU A 522 6.44 -30.35 3.71
N GLU A 523 6.10 -30.24 4.99
CA GLU A 523 4.85 -30.73 5.58
C GLU A 523 3.67 -29.92 5.07
N GLU A 524 3.80 -28.60 4.98
CA GLU A 524 2.77 -27.72 4.41
C GLU A 524 2.56 -27.98 2.92
N ILE A 525 3.63 -28.27 2.17
CA ILE A 525 3.50 -28.70 0.77
C ILE A 525 2.79 -30.06 0.70
N GLU A 526 3.08 -30.99 1.60
CA GLU A 526 2.39 -32.28 1.67
C GLU A 526 0.89 -32.10 1.92
N GLU A 527 0.53 -31.24 2.89
CA GLU A 527 -0.85 -30.89 3.19
C GLU A 527 -1.55 -30.22 2.02
N PHE A 528 -0.88 -29.29 1.34
CA PHE A 528 -1.39 -28.63 0.14
C PHE A 528 -1.65 -29.63 -0.98
N PHE A 529 -0.70 -30.53 -1.26
CA PHE A 529 -0.88 -31.56 -2.28
C PHE A 529 -2.02 -32.52 -1.89
N LYS A 530 -2.17 -32.87 -0.61
CA LYS A 530 -3.29 -33.66 -0.11
C LYS A 530 -4.63 -32.95 -0.31
N ALA A 531 -4.72 -31.65 -0.01
CA ALA A 531 -5.91 -30.83 -0.23
C ALA A 531 -6.30 -30.74 -1.71
N ASN A 532 -5.34 -30.91 -2.62
CA ASN A 532 -5.53 -30.93 -4.07
C ASN A 532 -5.66 -32.35 -4.66
N ASN A 533 -5.87 -33.38 -3.84
CA ASN A 533 -5.94 -34.79 -4.26
C ASN A 533 -4.69 -35.27 -5.03
N ALA A 534 -3.51 -34.79 -4.62
CA ALA A 534 -2.23 -34.99 -5.31
C ALA A 534 -1.14 -35.60 -4.40
N SER A 535 -1.49 -36.29 -3.31
CA SER A 535 -0.52 -36.94 -2.41
C SER A 535 0.45 -37.88 -3.14
N ASP A 536 -0.05 -38.68 -4.09
CA ASP A 536 0.80 -39.57 -4.91
C ASP A 536 1.80 -38.81 -5.79
N VAL A 537 1.48 -37.58 -6.17
CA VAL A 537 2.39 -36.71 -6.95
C VAL A 537 3.47 -36.18 -6.04
N TYR A 538 3.09 -35.68 -4.84
CA TYR A 538 4.03 -35.20 -3.83
C TYR A 538 5.09 -36.27 -3.50
N ASP A 539 4.67 -37.51 -3.24
CA ASP A 539 5.58 -38.60 -2.92
C ASP A 539 6.64 -38.87 -4.00
N LYS A 540 6.29 -38.67 -5.27
CA LYS A 540 7.19 -38.87 -6.41
C LYS A 540 8.12 -37.69 -6.66
N ILE A 541 7.79 -36.48 -6.18
CA ILE A 541 8.58 -35.27 -6.44
C ILE A 541 9.29 -34.70 -5.20
N LYS A 542 8.92 -35.11 -3.98
CA LYS A 542 9.42 -34.53 -2.72
C LYS A 542 10.95 -34.53 -2.59
N SER A 543 11.63 -35.46 -3.25
CA SER A 543 13.11 -35.52 -3.29
C SER A 543 13.77 -34.52 -4.24
N TYR A 544 12.97 -33.79 -5.04
CA TYR A 544 13.41 -32.87 -6.09
C TYR A 544 12.84 -31.47 -5.92
N ILE A 545 12.13 -31.19 -4.83
CA ILE A 545 11.59 -29.87 -4.50
C ILE A 545 12.28 -29.28 -3.28
N VAL A 546 12.36 -27.95 -3.24
CA VAL A 546 12.89 -27.15 -2.12
C VAL A 546 12.04 -25.89 -1.91
N ILE A 547 12.24 -25.18 -0.81
CA ILE A 547 11.32 -24.12 -0.33
C ILE A 547 11.95 -22.72 -0.35
N ARG A 548 13.26 -22.64 -0.57
CA ARG A 548 14.12 -21.50 -0.26
C ARG A 548 13.59 -20.09 -0.55
#